data_AF-A0A453SQR1-F1
#
_entry.id   AF-A0A453SQR1-F1
#
_cell.length_a   1.000
_cell.length_b   1.000
_cell.length_c   1.000
_cell.angle_alpha   90.00
_cell.angle_beta   90.00
_cell.angle_gamma   90.00
#
_symmetry.space_group_name_H-M   'P 1'
#
loop_
_entity.id
_entity.type
_entity.pdbx_description
1 polymer ?
#
loop_
_entity_poly.entity_id
_entity_poly.type
_entity_poly.pdbx_seq_one_letter_code
_entity_poly.pdbx_strand_id
1 'polypeptide(L)' 'MTCPAYQEAVAMVKPIVDSQEAAKKLLVEATRRGSADNITCVVVRFLDQQPPAAATNGSPAPAAASK' A
#
# COMPACT_ATOMS: atom_id res chain seq x y z
N MET A 1 28.13 4.30 1.61
CA MET A 1 27.50 3.12 2.23
C MET A 1 26.15 3.56 2.82
N THR A 2 25.14 3.78 1.98
CA THR A 2 23.84 4.31 2.44
C THR A 2 22.73 3.66 1.62
N CYS A 3 22.22 2.55 2.14
CA CYS A 3 20.95 1.98 1.67
C CYS A 3 19.87 3.07 1.71
N PRO A 4 18.89 3.07 0.79
CA PRO A 4 17.83 4.08 0.82
C PRO A 4 17.12 4.00 2.18
N ALA A 5 16.93 5.17 2.82
CA ALA A 5 16.18 5.23 4.05
C ALA A 5 14.76 4.69 3.80
N TYR A 6 14.15 4.06 4.79
CA TYR A 6 12.81 3.45 4.64
C TYR A 6 11.79 4.41 4.01
N GLN A 7 11.82 5.69 4.35
CA GLN A 7 10.93 6.70 3.74
C GLN A 7 11.18 6.91 2.25
N GLU A 8 12.44 6.90 1.80
CA GLU A 8 12.83 7.01 0.40
C GLU A 8 12.32 5.80 -0.40
N ALA A 9 12.48 4.60 0.17
CA ALA A 9 11.95 3.35 -0.40
C ALA A 9 10.42 3.39 -0.57
N VAL A 10 9.69 3.84 0.47
CA VAL A 10 8.23 3.95 0.43
C VAL A 10 7.76 4.96 -0.62
N ALA A 11 8.46 6.10 -0.76
CA ALA A 11 8.13 7.11 -1.77
C ALA A 11 8.32 6.58 -3.20
N MET A 12 9.34 5.73 -3.43
CA MET A 12 9.61 5.13 -4.73
C MET A 12 8.57 4.07 -5.14
N VAL A 13 8.03 3.30 -4.19
CA VAL A 13 7.06 2.23 -4.49
C VAL A 13 5.60 2.68 -4.47
N LYS A 14 5.26 3.76 -3.76
CA LYS A 14 3.89 4.33 -3.72
C LYS A 14 3.24 4.51 -5.10
N PRO A 15 3.91 5.09 -6.11
CA PRO A 15 3.29 5.27 -7.43
C PRO A 15 3.26 4.00 -8.28
N ILE A 16 3.94 2.93 -7.89
CA ILE A 16 4.05 1.71 -8.69
C ILE A 16 2.85 0.80 -8.41
N VAL A 17 2.09 0.49 -9.47
CA VAL A 17 0.90 -0.37 -9.38
C VAL A 17 1.29 -1.85 -9.33
N ASP A 18 2.34 -2.23 -10.05
CA ASP A 18 2.78 -3.61 -10.05
C ASP A 18 3.70 -3.90 -8.84
N SER A 19 3.34 -4.88 -8.01
CA SER A 19 4.11 -5.23 -6.81
C SER A 19 5.48 -5.84 -7.15
N GLN A 20 5.59 -6.53 -8.28
CA GLN A 20 6.85 -7.13 -8.73
C GLN A 20 7.82 -6.04 -9.23
N GLU A 21 7.33 -5.08 -10.02
CA GLU A 21 8.10 -3.90 -10.45
C GLU A 21 8.54 -3.04 -9.26
N ALA A 22 7.65 -2.85 -8.27
CA ALA A 22 8.00 -2.12 -7.05
C ALA A 22 9.16 -2.80 -6.28
N ALA A 23 9.09 -4.12 -6.12
CA ALA A 23 10.14 -4.90 -5.47
C ALA A 23 11.46 -4.86 -6.25
N LYS A 24 11.40 -5.01 -7.58
CA LYS A 24 12.58 -4.90 -8.45
C LYS A 24 13.25 -3.53 -8.35
N LYS A 25 12.46 -2.45 -8.36
CA LYS A 25 12.97 -1.08 -8.22
C LYS A 25 13.71 -0.87 -6.91
N LEU A 26 13.16 -1.37 -5.80
CA LEU A 26 13.84 -1.32 -4.49
C LEU A 26 15.16 -2.08 -4.50
N LEU A 27 15.16 -3.28 -5.08
CA LEU A 27 16.35 -4.12 -5.16
C LEU A 27 17.46 -3.46 -5.99
N VAL A 28 17.12 -2.95 -7.17
CA VAL A 28 18.07 -2.24 -8.06
C VAL A 28 18.68 -1.03 -7.37
N GLU A 29 17.89 -0.22 -6.67
CA GLU A 29 18.39 0.94 -5.93
C GLU A 29 19.29 0.55 -4.76
N ALA A 30 18.94 -0.50 -4.03
CA ALA A 30 19.73 -1.00 -2.90
C ALA A 30 21.06 -1.62 -3.37
N THR A 31 21.04 -2.41 -4.45
CA THR A 31 22.25 -2.96 -5.09
C THR A 31 23.14 -1.84 -5.64
N ARG A 32 22.56 -0.85 -6.34
CA ARG A 32 23.30 0.29 -6.90
C ARG A 32 23.99 1.15 -5.84
N ARG A 33 23.39 1.28 -4.65
CA ARG A 33 23.94 2.04 -3.52
C ARG A 33 25.05 1.29 -2.76
N GLY A 34 25.42 0.11 -3.22
CA GLY A 34 26.56 -0.65 -2.71
C GLY A 34 26.23 -1.50 -1.49
N SER A 35 24.98 -1.96 -1.35
CA SER A 35 24.66 -2.96 -0.33
C SER A 35 25.37 -4.27 -0.70
N ALA A 36 26.44 -4.58 0.02
CA ALA A 36 27.30 -5.74 -0.20
C ALA A 36 26.73 -7.05 0.36
N ASP A 37 25.60 -6.96 1.09
CA ASP A 37 24.92 -8.09 1.71
C ASP A 37 23.80 -8.65 0.82
N ASN A 38 23.32 -9.85 1.14
CA ASN A 38 22.13 -10.44 0.52
C ASN A 38 20.88 -9.60 0.87
N ILE A 39 20.34 -8.87 -0.11
CA ILE A 39 19.15 -8.03 0.06
C ILE A 39 17.90 -8.81 -0.34
N THR A 40 16.89 -8.82 0.53
CA THR A 40 15.55 -9.37 0.25
C THR A 40 14.50 -8.27 0.45
N CYS A 41 13.68 -8.00 -0.57
CA CYS A 41 12.58 -7.03 -0.49
C CYS A 41 11.23 -7.73 -0.73
N VAL A 42 10.25 -7.46 0.13
CA VAL A 42 8.87 -7.99 0.02
C VAL A 42 7.91 -6.81 -0.09
N VAL A 43 7.12 -6.77 -1.16
CA VAL A 43 6.09 -5.74 -1.37
C VAL A 43 4.73 -6.41 -1.30
N VAL A 44 3.94 -6.04 -0.28
CA VAL A 44 2.56 -6.48 -0.11
C VAL A 44 1.65 -5.33 -0.50
N ARG A 45 0.77 -5.57 -1.49
CA ARG A 45 -0.31 -4.64 -1.81
C ARG A 45 -1.58 -5.18 -1.20
N PHE A 46 -2.10 -4.46 -0.21
CA PHE A 46 -3.44 -4.68 0.28
C PHE A 46 -4.39 -4.10 -0.77
N LEU A 47 -4.95 -4.97 -1.61
CA LEU A 47 -6.13 -4.63 -2.38
C LEU A 47 -7.24 -4.46 -1.34
N ASP A 48 -7.73 -3.24 -1.17
CA ASP A 48 -8.82 -2.91 -0.26
C ASP A 48 -9.87 -4.02 -0.37
N GLN A 49 -10.11 -4.75 0.72
CA GLN A 49 -11.35 -5.51 0.78
C GLN A 49 -12.41 -4.44 0.70
N GLN A 50 -13.06 -4.34 -0.47
CA GLN A 50 -14.22 -3.49 -0.68
C GLN A 50 -14.98 -3.40 0.65
N PRO A 51 -15.04 -2.23 1.31
CA PRO A 51 -15.84 -2.11 2.52
C PRO A 51 -17.21 -2.64 2.11
N PRO A 52 -17.80 -3.61 2.86
CA PRO A 52 -18.98 -4.33 2.42
C PRO A 52 -19.97 -3.30 1.92
N ALA A 53 -20.17 -3.32 0.59
CA ALA A 53 -21.02 -2.37 -0.09
C ALA A 53 -22.34 -2.38 0.66
N ALA A 54 -22.65 -1.24 1.29
CA ALA A 54 -23.90 -0.94 1.95
C ALA A 54 -24.79 -2.17 2.17
N ALA A 55 -24.66 -2.81 3.34
CA ALA A 55 -25.84 -3.46 3.90
C ALA A 55 -26.84 -2.32 4.13
N THR A 56 -27.64 -2.03 3.11
CA THR A 56 -28.87 -1.25 3.22
C THR A 56 -29.75 -2.05 4.15
N ASN A 57 -29.57 -1.84 5.46
CA ASN A 57 -30.53 -2.28 6.45
C ASN A 57 -31.82 -1.54 6.14
N GLY A 58 -32.68 -2.21 5.38
CA GLY A 58 -34.07 -1.88 5.26
C GLY A 58 -34.66 -1.85 6.65
N SER A 59 -34.81 -0.65 7.19
CA SER A 59 -35.79 -0.37 8.23
C SER A 59 -36.39 0.99 7.88
N PRO A 60 -37.69 1.05 7.56
CA PRO A 60 -38.33 2.30 7.18
C PRO A 60 -38.35 3.22 8.41
N ALA A 61 -38.00 4.48 8.18
CA ALA A 61 -38.14 5.54 9.16
C ALA A 61 -39.60 5.67 9.60
N PRO A 62 -39.93 5.75 10.90
CA PRO A 62 -41.19 6.35 11.30
C PRO A 62 -41.07 7.87 11.13
N ALA A 63 -42.07 8.42 10.45
CA ALA A 63 -42.24 9.82 10.16
C ALA A 63 -42.38 10.69 11.44
N ALA A 64 -41.90 11.93 11.31
CA ALA A 64 -42.34 13.17 11.94
C ALA A 64 -43.28 13.12 13.17
N ALA A 65 -42.92 13.88 14.21
CA ALA A 65 -43.76 14.97 14.71
C ALA A 65 -43.02 15.84 15.73
N SER A 66 -42.95 17.14 15.43
CA SER A 66 -42.74 18.23 16.37
C SER A 66 -43.83 18.24 17.46
N LYS A 67 -43.45 18.49 18.72
CA LYS A 67 -43.92 19.62 19.55
C LYS A 67 -43.22 19.61 20.90
#